data_AF-A0A9E4BRF6-F1
#
_entry.id   AF-A0A9E4BRF6-F1
#
_cell.length_a   1.000
_cell.length_b   1.000
_cell.length_c   1.000
_cell.angle_alpha   90.00
_cell.angle_beta   90.00
_cell.angle_gamma   90.00
#
_symmetry.space_group_name_H-M   'P 1'
#
loop_
_entity.id
_entity.type
_entity.pdbx_description
1 polymer ?
#
loop_
_entity_poly.entity_id
_entity_poly.type
_entity_poly.pdbx_seq_one_letter_code
_entity_poly.pdbx_strand_id
1 'polypeptide(L)'
;MDQERGSGVIDRELLDILACPENKSPVCPADRELIRKVNDLIERGELCNRGGTPVGKPVDGGLVREDGAYLYPIEDNIPIMLIEEAIPLAKIR
;
A
#
# COMPACT_ATOMS: atom_id res chain seq x y z
N MET A 1 -27.68 5.97 -23.57
CA MET A 1 -26.57 5.25 -24.22
C MET A 1 -25.43 6.24 -24.29
N ASP A 2 -24.53 6.21 -23.32
CA ASP A 2 -23.14 6.63 -23.49
C ASP A 2 -22.34 5.84 -22.45
N GLN A 3 -21.59 4.90 -23.00
CA GLN A 3 -20.80 3.89 -22.34
C GLN A 3 -19.39 4.44 -22.27
N GLU A 4 -18.95 4.91 -21.11
CA GLU A 4 -17.52 5.12 -20.85
C GLU A 4 -17.07 4.16 -19.77
N ARG A 5 -16.58 3.00 -20.24
CA ARG A 5 -15.83 2.05 -19.45
C ARG A 5 -14.46 2.67 -19.17
N GLY A 6 -14.31 3.31 -18.02
CA GLY A 6 -13.01 3.68 -17.48
C GLY A 6 -12.24 2.41 -17.14
N SER A 7 -11.34 2.02 -18.04
CA SER A 7 -10.41 0.90 -17.88
C SER A 7 -9.40 1.24 -16.79
N GLY A 8 -9.44 0.51 -15.66
CA GLY A 8 -8.29 -0.07 -14.95
C GLY A 8 -6.95 0.68 -14.81
N VAL A 9 -6.91 2.00 -14.82
CA VAL A 9 -5.70 2.79 -14.55
C VAL A 9 -6.09 3.88 -13.57
N ILE A 10 -5.53 3.85 -12.36
CA ILE A 10 -5.67 4.97 -11.42
C ILE A 10 -5.09 6.22 -12.11
N ASP A 11 -5.91 7.26 -12.25
CA ASP A 11 -5.59 8.50 -12.93
C ASP A 11 -4.36 9.17 -12.28
N ARG A 12 -3.40 9.63 -13.08
CA ARG A 12 -2.15 10.26 -12.55
C ARG A 12 -2.45 11.52 -11.76
N GLU A 13 -3.47 12.28 -12.15
CA GLU A 13 -3.92 13.46 -11.40
C GLU A 13 -4.49 13.10 -10.01
N LEU A 14 -5.04 11.89 -9.82
CA LEU A 14 -5.48 11.41 -8.51
C LEU A 14 -4.30 10.92 -7.65
N LEU A 15 -3.27 10.35 -8.28
CA LEU A 15 -2.01 9.99 -7.61
C LEU A 15 -1.24 11.24 -7.14
N ASP A 16 -1.30 12.35 -7.87
CA ASP A 16 -0.74 13.64 -7.43
C ASP A 16 -1.46 14.23 -6.20
N ILE A 17 -2.72 13.81 -5.95
CA ILE A 17 -3.48 14.16 -4.74
C ILE A 17 -3.16 13.19 -3.58
N LEU A 18 -2.84 11.93 -3.90
CA LEU A 18 -2.53 10.91 -2.91
C LEU A 18 -1.10 11.08 -2.39
N ALA A 19 -1.02 11.60 -1.17
CA ALA A 19 0.23 11.75 -0.44
C ALA A 19 0.18 11.02 0.90
N CYS A 20 1.34 10.73 1.47
CA CYS A 20 1.45 10.13 2.80
C CYS A 20 0.57 10.90 3.81
N PRO A 21 -0.31 10.21 4.57
CA PRO A 21 -1.23 10.86 5.49
C PRO A 21 -0.52 11.64 6.61
N GLU A 22 0.70 11.21 6.98
CA GLU A 22 1.51 11.80 8.06
C GLU A 22 2.20 13.10 7.66
N ASN A 23 2.91 13.13 6.54
CA ASN A 23 3.82 14.23 6.19
C ASN A 23 3.63 14.79 4.77
N LYS A 24 2.62 14.29 4.04
CA LYS A 24 2.32 14.68 2.66
C LYS A 24 3.45 14.43 1.66
N SER A 25 4.43 13.59 2.00
CA SER A 25 5.42 13.11 1.03
C SER A 25 4.74 12.26 -0.06
N PRO A 26 5.31 12.22 -1.28
CA PRO A 26 4.82 11.36 -2.34
C PRO A 26 4.76 9.89 -1.95
N VAL A 27 3.84 9.17 -2.59
CA VAL A 27 3.77 7.71 -2.55
C VAL A 27 3.79 7.16 -3.96
N CYS A 28 4.32 5.94 -4.14
CA CYS A 28 4.40 5.27 -5.43
C CYS A 28 3.87 3.84 -5.31
N PRO A 29 3.26 3.26 -6.35
CA PRO A 29 2.87 1.85 -6.35
C PRO A 29 4.05 0.93 -6.04
N ALA A 30 3.84 -0.01 -5.12
CA ALA A 30 4.77 -1.09 -4.85
C ALA A 30 4.91 -2.01 -6.07
N ASP A 31 6.12 -2.50 -6.33
CA ASP A 31 6.33 -3.51 -7.36
C ASP A 31 5.82 -4.90 -6.93
N ARG A 32 5.69 -5.81 -7.90
CA ARG A 32 5.18 -7.17 -7.66
C ARG A 32 6.11 -8.03 -6.80
N GLU A 33 7.39 -7.71 -6.71
CA GLU A 33 8.33 -8.45 -5.87
C GLU A 33 8.13 -8.09 -4.40
N LEU A 34 7.99 -6.80 -4.10
CA LEU A 34 7.71 -6.30 -2.77
C LEU A 34 6.38 -6.85 -2.24
N ILE A 35 5.32 -6.82 -3.05
CA ILE A 35 4.01 -7.37 -2.65
C ILE A 35 4.09 -8.87 -2.34
N ARG A 36 4.86 -9.64 -3.12
CA ARG A 36 5.10 -11.06 -2.82
C ARG A 36 5.80 -11.25 -1.48
N LYS A 37 6.88 -10.51 -1.22
CA LYS A 37 7.60 -10.58 0.07
C LYS A 37 6.72 -10.20 1.26
N VAL A 38 5.89 -9.16 1.11
CA VAL A 38 4.92 -8.74 2.13
C VAL A 38 3.91 -9.86 2.41
N ASN A 39 3.28 -10.41 1.38
CA ASN A 39 2.29 -11.48 1.53
C ASN A 39 2.90 -12.77 2.13
N ASP A 40 4.14 -13.12 1.74
CA ASP A 40 4.86 -14.24 2.33
C ASP A 40 5.09 -14.07 3.85
N LEU A 41 5.31 -12.85 4.34
CA LEU A 41 5.47 -12.56 5.77
C LEU A 41 4.14 -12.52 6.52
N ILE A 42 3.08 -12.04 5.86
CA ILE A 42 1.70 -12.08 6.36
C ILE A 42 1.27 -13.52 6.59
N GLU A 43 1.48 -14.41 5.61
CA GLU A 43 1.12 -15.82 5.70
C GLU A 43 1.86 -16.55 6.83
N ARG A 44 3.09 -16.13 7.15
CA ARG A 44 3.88 -16.66 8.28
C ARG A 44 3.45 -16.06 9.63
N GLY A 45 2.63 -15.01 9.64
CA GLY A 45 2.25 -14.28 10.85
C GLY A 45 3.40 -13.47 11.46
N GLU A 46 4.39 -13.10 10.64
CA GLU A 46 5.62 -12.41 11.08
C GLU A 46 5.56 -10.90 10.88
N LEU A 47 4.46 -10.40 10.30
CA LEU A 47 4.29 -9.01 9.94
C LEU A 47 3.29 -8.30 10.85
N CYS A 48 3.70 -7.15 11.40
CA CYS A 48 2.81 -6.22 12.08
C CYS A 48 2.77 -4.88 11.35
N ASN A 49 1.61 -4.23 11.38
CA ASN A 49 1.46 -2.84 10.97
C ASN A 49 2.16 -1.89 11.97
N ARG A 50 2.19 -0.59 11.65
CA ARG A 50 2.82 0.44 12.48
C ARG A 50 2.14 0.58 13.85
N GLY A 51 0.85 0.28 13.95
CA GLY A 51 0.10 0.21 15.21
C GLY A 51 0.45 -0.99 16.10
N GLY A 52 1.26 -1.93 15.60
CA GLY A 52 1.66 -3.14 16.33
C GLY A 52 0.67 -4.29 16.23
N THR A 53 -0.36 -4.16 15.40
CA THR A 53 -1.33 -5.24 15.13
C THR A 53 -0.79 -6.18 14.04
N PRO A 54 -0.90 -7.51 14.22
CA PRO A 54 -0.55 -8.46 13.17
C PRO A 54 -1.37 -8.20 11.90
N VAL A 55 -0.70 -8.17 10.75
CA VAL A 55 -1.38 -8.07 9.45
C VAL A 55 -1.90 -9.46 9.11
N GLY A 56 -3.23 -9.62 9.09
CA GLY A 56 -3.87 -10.94 9.00
C GLY A 56 -4.41 -11.33 7.62
N LYS A 57 -4.28 -10.45 6.63
CA LYS A 57 -4.79 -10.68 5.27
C LYS A 57 -3.74 -10.29 4.23
N PRO A 58 -3.54 -11.09 3.17
CA PRO A 58 -2.75 -10.68 2.02
C PRO A 58 -3.28 -9.38 1.41
N VAL A 59 -2.38 -8.59 0.86
CA VAL A 59 -2.70 -7.32 0.21
C VAL A 59 -2.72 -7.49 -1.31
N ASP A 60 -3.60 -6.76 -2.00
CA ASP A 60 -3.66 -6.73 -3.47
C ASP A 60 -2.50 -5.95 -4.07
N GLY A 61 -2.03 -4.96 -3.31
CA GLY A 61 -0.96 -4.04 -3.68
C GLY A 61 -0.58 -3.13 -2.52
N GLY A 62 0.12 -2.06 -2.83
CA GLY A 62 0.51 -1.09 -1.80
C GLY A 62 1.07 0.19 -2.41
N LEU A 63 1.02 1.26 -1.61
CA LEU A 63 1.65 2.54 -1.91
C LEU A 63 2.85 2.72 -0.99
N VAL A 64 4.04 2.74 -1.55
CA VAL A 64 5.31 2.93 -0.85
C VAL A 64 5.56 4.43 -0.71
N ARG A 65 5.82 4.88 0.53
CA ARG A 65 6.27 6.26 0.76
C ARG A 65 7.61 6.51 0.09
N GLU A 66 7.86 7.72 -0.39
CA GLU A 66 9.08 8.08 -1.13
C GLU A 66 10.39 7.67 -0.41
N ASP A 67 10.44 7.76 0.92
CA ASP A 67 11.61 7.35 1.72
C ASP A 67 11.75 5.81 1.86
N GLY A 68 10.77 5.05 1.39
CA GLY A 68 10.72 3.61 1.45
C GLY A 68 10.55 3.06 2.86
N ALA A 69 10.15 3.88 3.84
CA ALA A 69 10.01 3.44 5.24
C ALA A 69 8.71 2.64 5.46
N TYR A 70 7.64 3.00 4.74
CA TYR A 70 6.31 2.44 4.91
C TYR A 70 5.65 2.08 3.58
N LEU A 71 4.84 1.03 3.65
CA LEU A 71 3.87 0.65 2.63
C LEU A 71 2.46 0.81 3.19
N TYR A 72 1.62 1.58 2.51
CA TYR A 72 0.18 1.63 2.78
C TYR A 72 -0.50 0.53 1.95
N PRO A 73 -1.18 -0.43 2.57
CA PRO A 73 -1.74 -1.57 1.84
C PRO A 73 -2.91 -1.14 0.96
N ILE A 74 -3.12 -1.88 -0.13
CA ILE A 74 -4.32 -1.81 -0.95
C ILE A 74 -5.12 -3.08 -0.67
N GLU A 75 -6.36 -2.90 -0.21
CA GLU A 75 -7.30 -3.98 0.11
C GLU A 75 -8.59 -3.77 -0.67
N ASP A 76 -9.05 -4.78 -1.40
CA ASP A 76 -10.23 -4.70 -2.27
C ASP A 76 -10.12 -3.53 -3.27
N ASN A 77 -8.91 -3.27 -3.78
CA ASN A 77 -8.54 -2.12 -4.62
C ASN A 77 -8.70 -0.73 -3.95
N ILE A 78 -8.81 -0.66 -2.63
CA ILE A 78 -8.91 0.59 -1.86
C ILE A 78 -7.60 0.83 -1.10
N PRO A 79 -6.89 1.96 -1.33
CA PRO A 79 -5.73 2.32 -0.54
C PRO A 79 -6.10 2.66 0.91
N ILE A 80 -5.50 1.94 1.85
CA ILE A 80 -5.69 2.19 3.28
C ILE A 80 -4.69 3.27 3.73
N MET A 81 -5.11 4.54 3.63
CA MET A 81 -4.29 5.72 3.96
C MET A 81 -4.36 6.09 5.46
N LEU A 82 -4.30 5.09 6.33
CA LEU A 82 -4.24 5.26 7.79
C LEU A 82 -2.81 5.07 8.28
N ILE A 83 -2.35 5.93 9.18
CA ILE A 83 -0.96 5.91 9.67
C ILE A 83 -0.67 4.60 10.42
N GLU A 84 -1.61 4.13 11.24
CA GLU A 84 -1.44 2.92 12.06
C GLU A 84 -1.44 1.63 11.21
N GLU A 85 -2.15 1.63 10.08
CA GLU A 85 -2.21 0.51 9.15
C GLU A 85 -0.99 0.41 8.21
N ALA A 86 -0.11 1.41 8.22
CA ALA A 86 1.10 1.39 7.43
C ALA A 86 2.00 0.21 7.82
N ILE A 87 2.51 -0.54 6.84
CA ILE A 87 3.42 -1.66 7.02
C ILE A 87 4.87 -1.12 7.00
N PRO A 88 5.65 -1.27 8.09
CA PRO A 88 7.06 -0.86 8.10
C PRO A 88 7.90 -1.77 7.17
N LEU A 89 8.61 -1.17 6.22
CA LEU A 89 9.42 -1.92 5.23
C LEU A 89 10.84 -2.24 5.73
N ALA A 90 11.24 -1.72 6.88
CA ALA A 90 12.59 -1.89 7.44
C ALA A 90 13.01 -3.37 7.63
N LYS A 91 12.05 -4.29 7.74
CA LYS A 91 12.29 -5.73 7.93
C LYS A 91 12.04 -6.60 6.68
N ILE A 92 11.60 -6.01 5.58
CA ILE A 92 11.16 -6.73 4.36
C ILE A 92 12.20 -6.62 3.24
N ARG A 93 13.17 -5.71 3.37
CA ARG A 93 14.24 -5.46 2.41
C ARG A 93 15.44 -6.38 2.59
#